data_AF-A0A0A7PD49-F1
#
_entry.id   AF-A0A0A7PD49-F1
#
_cell.length_a   1.000
_cell.length_b   1.000
_cell.length_c   1.000
_cell.angle_alpha   90.00
_cell.angle_beta   90.00
_cell.angle_gamma   90.00
#
_symmetry.space_group_name_H-M   'P 1'
#
loop_
_entity.id
_entity.type
_entity.pdbx_description
1 polymer ?
#
loop_
_entity_poly.entity_id
_entity_poly.type
_entity_poly.pdbx_seq_one_letter_code
_entity_poly.pdbx_strand_id
1 'polypeptide(L)'
;MANRSDPGSALVDDDAAFAEGAITLWANLLTLIGTHLRESGTPRQEVLDMITMLHETNEETIRSPRARAVASRHLMSVYRALGEA
;
A
#
# COMPACT_ATOMS: atom_id res chain seq x y z
N MET A 1 25.03 -33.83 -5.62
CA MET A 1 23.98 -33.54 -4.61
C MET A 1 22.96 -32.64 -5.27
N ALA A 2 21.76 -33.15 -5.56
CA ALA A 2 20.70 -32.35 -6.14
C ALA A 2 20.08 -31.49 -5.03
N ASN A 3 20.19 -30.17 -5.16
CA ASN A 3 19.58 -29.21 -4.27
C ASN A 3 18.06 -29.29 -4.45
N ARG A 4 17.36 -29.99 -3.56
CA ARG A 4 15.89 -29.96 -3.52
C ARG A 4 15.52 -28.60 -2.94
N SER A 5 15.25 -27.63 -3.80
CA SER A 5 14.55 -26.41 -3.41
C SER A 5 13.25 -26.82 -2.74
N ASP A 6 13.04 -26.36 -1.50
CA ASP A 6 11.86 -26.66 -0.73
C ASP A 6 10.65 -26.01 -1.42
N PRO A 7 9.63 -26.77 -1.87
CA PRO A 7 8.45 -26.21 -2.51
C PRO A 7 7.72 -25.20 -1.62
N GLY A 8 7.89 -25.26 -0.28
CA GLY A 8 7.36 -24.26 0.64
C GLY A 8 8.06 -22.90 0.55
N SER A 9 9.34 -22.87 0.18
CA SER A 9 10.10 -21.60 0.02
C SER A 9 9.64 -20.83 -1.22
N ALA A 10 9.42 -21.53 -2.33
CA ALA A 10 9.00 -20.91 -3.59
C ALA A 10 7.62 -20.24 -3.48
N LEU A 11 6.67 -20.85 -2.75
CA LEU A 11 5.34 -20.27 -2.54
C LEU A 11 5.37 -19.01 -1.67
N VAL A 12 6.25 -18.94 -0.67
CA VAL A 12 6.40 -17.75 0.19
C VAL A 12 7.06 -16.60 -0.57
N ASP A 13 8.00 -16.91 -1.45
CA ASP A 13 8.64 -15.92 -2.33
C ASP A 13 7.66 -15.37 -3.38
N ASP A 14 6.82 -16.22 -3.96
CA ASP A 14 5.76 -15.81 -4.89
C ASP A 14 4.72 -14.91 -4.21
N ASP A 15 4.28 -15.27 -3.00
CA ASP A 15 3.37 -14.44 -2.20
C ASP A 15 4.01 -13.09 -1.84
N ALA A 16 5.31 -13.06 -1.57
CA ALA A 16 6.05 -11.84 -1.27
C ALA A 16 6.20 -10.95 -2.52
N ALA A 17 6.54 -11.53 -3.67
CA ALA A 17 6.66 -10.81 -4.94
C ALA A 17 5.31 -10.28 -5.43
N PHE A 18 4.24 -11.08 -5.28
CA PHE A 18 2.88 -10.64 -5.58
C PHE A 18 2.45 -9.50 -4.67
N ALA A 19 2.72 -9.61 -3.36
CA ALA A 19 2.47 -8.53 -2.43
C ALA A 19 3.23 -7.27 -2.87
N GLU A 20 4.53 -7.34 -3.16
CA GLU A 20 5.36 -6.21 -3.58
C GLU A 20 4.86 -5.54 -4.88
N GLY A 21 4.40 -6.34 -5.85
CA GLY A 21 3.79 -5.84 -7.08
C GLY A 21 2.47 -5.13 -6.83
N ALA A 22 1.56 -5.74 -6.06
CA ALA A 22 0.28 -5.14 -5.70
C ALA A 22 0.47 -3.84 -4.91
N ILE A 23 1.40 -3.84 -3.97
CA ILE A 23 1.82 -2.70 -3.16
C ILE A 23 2.23 -1.51 -4.02
N THR A 24 3.11 -1.76 -4.98
CA THR A 24 3.64 -0.71 -5.86
C THR A 24 2.53 -0.11 -6.72
N LEU A 25 1.66 -0.97 -7.27
CA LEU A 25 0.49 -0.56 -8.05
C LEU A 25 -0.48 0.31 -7.23
N TRP A 26 -0.81 -0.11 -6.01
CA TRP A 26 -1.69 0.63 -5.11
C TRP A 26 -1.10 1.97 -4.69
N ALA A 27 0.19 2.01 -4.34
CA ALA A 27 0.86 3.25 -3.98
C ALA A 27 0.87 4.25 -5.15
N ASN A 28 1.23 3.78 -6.35
CA ASN A 28 1.22 4.61 -7.56
C ASN A 28 -0.18 5.14 -7.89
N LEU A 29 -1.21 4.30 -7.77
CA LEU A 29 -2.60 4.70 -8.02
C LEU A 29 -3.05 5.81 -7.04
N LEU A 30 -2.78 5.64 -5.75
CA LEU A 30 -3.15 6.65 -4.75
C LEU A 30 -2.37 7.96 -4.94
N THR A 31 -1.10 7.90 -5.31
CA THR A 31 -0.31 9.09 -5.66
C THR A 31 -0.87 9.80 -6.89
N LEU A 32 -1.26 9.06 -7.94
CA LEU A 32 -1.90 9.63 -9.14
C LEU A 32 -3.23 10.31 -8.81
N ILE A 33 -4.08 9.65 -8.03
CA ILE A 33 -5.37 10.21 -7.59
C ILE A 33 -5.14 11.45 -6.74
N GLY A 34 -4.23 11.40 -5.76
CA GLY A 34 -3.89 12.54 -4.92
C GLY A 34 -3.37 13.73 -5.71
N THR A 35 -2.52 13.48 -6.71
CA THR A 35 -2.01 14.51 -7.63
C THR A 35 -3.14 15.12 -8.45
N HIS A 36 -3.99 14.29 -9.05
CA HIS A 36 -5.12 14.77 -9.85
C HIS A 36 -6.11 15.61 -9.03
N LEU A 37 -6.41 15.19 -7.79
CA LEU A 37 -7.26 15.95 -6.87
C LEU A 37 -6.65 17.32 -6.56
N ARG A 38 -5.34 17.37 -6.31
CA ARG A 38 -4.61 18.62 -6.06
C ARG A 38 -4.67 19.57 -7.27
N GLU A 39 -4.45 19.04 -8.47
CA GLU A 39 -4.55 19.80 -9.73
C GLU A 39 -5.99 20.30 -9.98
N SER A 40 -7.00 19.56 -9.51
CA SER A 40 -8.42 19.91 -9.60
C SER A 40 -8.85 20.96 -8.57
N GLY A 41 -7.93 21.41 -7.70
CA GLY A 41 -8.19 22.41 -6.67
C GLY A 41 -8.52 21.84 -5.29
N THR A 42 -8.47 20.53 -5.09
CA THR A 42 -8.67 19.92 -3.76
C THR A 42 -7.54 20.34 -2.82
N PRO A 43 -7.87 20.88 -1.63
CA PRO A 43 -6.87 21.20 -0.61
C PRO A 43 -6.05 19.97 -0.22
N ARG A 44 -4.74 20.17 0.01
CA ARG A 44 -3.85 19.09 0.46
C ARG A 44 -4.38 18.41 1.72
N GLN A 45 -4.90 19.17 2.67
CA GLN A 45 -5.44 18.63 3.91
C GLN A 45 -6.59 17.65 3.67
N GLU A 46 -7.51 17.98 2.76
CA GLU A 46 -8.64 17.12 2.42
C GLU A 46 -8.17 15.80 1.80
N VAL A 47 -7.14 15.83 0.94
CA VAL A 47 -6.52 14.60 0.40
C VAL A 47 -5.88 13.75 1.51
N LEU A 48 -5.22 14.38 2.49
CA LEU A 48 -4.63 13.67 3.63
C LEU A 48 -5.70 13.08 4.56
N ASP A 49 -6.82 13.78 4.74
CA ASP A 49 -7.96 13.32 5.53
C ASP A 49 -8.61 12.08 4.87
N MET A 50 -8.74 12.09 3.53
CA MET A 50 -9.22 10.92 2.77
C MET A 50 -8.31 9.70 2.94
N ILE A 51 -6.98 9.89 2.92
CA ILE A 51 -6.01 8.81 3.15
C ILE A 51 -6.10 8.30 4.59
N THR A 52 -6.37 9.18 5.54
CA THR A 52 -6.57 8.81 6.94
C THR A 52 -7.82 7.95 7.12
N MET A 53 -8.95 8.34 6.51
CA MET A 53 -10.17 7.50 6.51
C MET A 53 -9.93 6.13 5.87
N LEU A 54 -9.13 6.06 4.80
CA LEU A 54 -8.77 4.79 4.17
C LEU A 54 -7.93 3.90 5.11
N HIS A 55 -7.03 4.50 5.90
CA HIS A 55 -6.28 3.78 6.91
C HIS A 55 -7.19 3.21 8.01
N GLU A 56 -8.11 4.01 8.55
CA GLU A 56 -9.07 3.57 9.56
C GLU A 56 -9.95 2.43 9.03
N THR A 57 -10.46 2.56 7.80
CA THR A 57 -11.24 1.51 7.14
C THR A 57 -10.44 0.21 7.01
N ASN A 58 -9.15 0.29 6.69
CA ASN A 58 -8.29 -0.89 6.61
C ASN A 58 -8.08 -1.54 7.98
N GLU A 59 -7.91 -0.75 9.05
CA GLU A 59 -7.76 -1.27 10.42
C GLU A 59 -9.01 -2.04 10.88
N GLU A 60 -10.20 -1.59 10.48
CA GLU A 60 -11.49 -2.22 10.82
C GLU A 60 -11.81 -3.46 9.97
N THR A 61 -11.42 -3.47 8.69
CA THR A 61 -11.86 -4.49 7.73
C THR A 61 -10.85 -5.62 7.51
N ILE A 62 -9.55 -5.34 7.63
CA ILE A 62 -8.50 -6.33 7.39
C ILE A 62 -8.32 -7.23 8.62
N ARG A 63 -8.78 -8.48 8.49
CA ARG A 63 -8.70 -9.48 9.57
C ARG A 63 -7.31 -10.02 9.83
N SER A 64 -6.46 -10.09 8.79
CA SER A 64 -5.11 -10.65 8.89
C SER A 64 -4.15 -9.60 9.47
N PRO A 65 -3.50 -9.84 10.63
CA PRO A 65 -2.54 -8.91 11.20
C PRO A 65 -1.38 -8.59 10.27
N ARG A 66 -0.91 -9.61 9.51
CA ARG A 66 0.15 -9.44 8.51
C ARG A 66 -0.30 -8.53 7.37
N ALA A 67 -1.48 -8.79 6.81
CA ALA A 67 -2.00 -7.97 5.71
C ALA A 67 -2.25 -6.51 6.14
N ARG A 68 -2.70 -6.31 7.38
CA ARG A 68 -2.91 -4.98 7.96
C ARG A 68 -1.60 -4.22 8.12
N ALA A 69 -0.57 -4.85 8.69
CA ALA A 69 0.75 -4.23 8.84
C ALA A 69 1.36 -3.82 7.48
N VAL A 70 1.16 -4.65 6.45
CA VAL A 70 1.54 -4.34 5.07
C VAL A 70 0.76 -3.11 4.59
N ALA A 71 -0.58 -3.14 4.59
CA ALA A 71 -1.41 -2.03 4.14
C ALA A 71 -1.06 -0.68 4.81
N SER A 72 -0.87 -0.69 6.14
CA SER A 72 -0.52 0.52 6.92
C SER A 72 0.86 1.07 6.53
N ARG A 73 1.84 0.21 6.26
CA ARG A 73 3.16 0.65 5.75
C ARG A 73 3.06 1.36 4.39
N HIS A 74 2.17 0.90 3.51
CA HIS A 74 2.02 1.50 2.18
C HIS A 74 1.26 2.82 2.20
N LEU A 75 0.21 2.91 3.01
CA LEU A 75 -0.48 4.18 3.23
C LEU A 75 0.47 5.26 3.77
N MET A 76 1.40 4.88 4.65
CA MET A 76 2.43 5.82 5.13
C MET A 76 3.38 6.28 4.03
N SER A 77 3.72 5.41 3.06
CA SER A 77 4.53 5.79 1.90
C SER A 77 3.81 6.81 1.03
N VAL A 78 2.50 6.63 0.80
CA VAL A 78 1.66 7.57 0.05
C VAL A 78 1.55 8.91 0.80
N TYR A 79 1.35 8.86 2.12
CA TYR A 79 1.30 10.05 2.96
C TYR A 79 2.57 10.89 2.82
N ARG A 80 3.76 10.26 2.79
CA ARG A 80 5.02 10.97 2.57
C ARG A 80 5.11 11.58 1.18
N ALA A 81 4.78 10.81 0.14
CA ALA A 81 4.85 11.29 -1.24
C ALA A 81 3.94 12.51 -1.50
N LEU A 82 2.74 12.53 -0.93
CA LEU A 82 1.80 13.66 -1.03
C LEU A 82 2.06 14.75 0.02
N GLY A 83 2.78 14.41 1.09
CA GLY A 83 3.13 15.30 2.18
C GLY A 83 4.36 16.17 1.85
N GLU A 84 5.33 15.61 1.14
CA GLU A 84 6.58 16.27 0.75
C GLU A 84 6.48 17.00 -0.61
N ALA A 85 5.42 16.76 -1.39
CA ALA A 85 5.10 17.41 -2.66
C ALA A 85 4.21 18.66 -2.52
#